data_AF-A0A529FCU6-F1
#
_entry.id   AF-A0A529FCU6-F1
#
_cell.length_a   1.000
_cell.length_b   1.000
_cell.length_c   1.000
_cell.angle_alpha   90.00
_cell.angle_beta   90.00
_cell.angle_gamma   90.00
#
_symmetry.space_group_name_H-M   'P 1'
#
loop_
_entity.id
_entity.type
_entity.pdbx_description
1 polymer ?
#
loop_
_entity_poly.entity_id
_entity_poly.type
_entity_poly.pdbx_seq_one_letter_code
_entity_poly.pdbx_strand_id
1 'polypeptide(L)'
;MATSLTHLGASGEANMVDVGDKAETVRTAIAEGFVSMRAETLEMILAGDAKKGDVLGTARIAGIMAAKRAHELIPLCHPLLLTKVS
;
A
#
# COMPACT_ATOMS: atom_id res chain seq x y z
N MET A 1 -11.19 6.46 -26.79
CA MET A 1 -12.32 5.93 -26.00
C MET A 1 -12.14 6.39 -24.57
N ALA A 2 -13.10 7.13 -24.02
CA ALA A 2 -13.03 7.50 -22.60
C ALA A 2 -13.29 6.22 -21.79
N THR A 3 -12.26 5.75 -21.08
CA THR A 3 -12.37 4.63 -20.14
C THR A 3 -13.31 5.02 -19.02
N SER A 4 -14.45 4.34 -18.91
CA SER A 4 -15.39 4.52 -17.80
C SER A 4 -14.71 4.18 -16.48
N LEU A 5 -14.90 5.02 -15.47
CA LEU A 5 -14.42 4.75 -14.11
C LEU A 5 -15.21 3.57 -13.53
N THR A 6 -14.54 2.53 -13.05
CA THR A 6 -15.19 1.30 -12.59
C THR A 6 -15.66 1.39 -11.14
N HIS A 7 -15.05 2.25 -10.32
CA HIS A 7 -15.45 2.47 -8.92
C HIS A 7 -16.57 3.52 -8.75
N LEU A 8 -17.11 4.03 -9.86
CA LEU A 8 -18.25 4.92 -9.89
C LEU A 8 -19.39 4.25 -10.66
N GLY A 9 -20.61 4.34 -10.13
CA GLY A 9 -21.81 3.93 -10.82
C GLY A 9 -22.23 4.93 -11.91
N ALA A 10 -23.34 4.63 -12.60
CA ALA A 10 -23.79 5.41 -13.75
C ALA A 10 -24.15 6.86 -13.41
N SER A 11 -24.55 7.13 -12.16
CA SER A 11 -24.81 8.48 -11.64
C SER A 11 -23.63 9.12 -10.90
N GLY A 12 -22.45 8.47 -10.90
CA GLY A 12 -21.24 8.98 -10.25
C GLY A 12 -21.12 8.65 -8.76
N GLU A 13 -22.02 7.83 -8.22
CA GLU A 13 -21.99 7.31 -6.86
C GLU A 13 -20.86 6.28 -6.68
N ALA A 14 -20.27 6.24 -5.49
CA ALA A 14 -19.23 5.27 -5.16
C ALA A 14 -19.81 3.84 -5.15
N ASN A 15 -19.16 2.91 -5.87
CA ASN A 15 -19.57 1.52 -5.93
C ASN A 15 -18.36 0.58 -5.85
N MET A 16 -18.46 -0.46 -5.01
CA MET A 16 -17.46 -1.52 -4.96
C MET A 16 -17.77 -2.52 -6.08
N VAL A 17 -16.82 -2.70 -7.00
CA VAL A 17 -16.99 -3.54 -8.19
C VAL A 17 -17.16 -5.01 -7.79
N ASP A 18 -18.19 -5.68 -8.28
CA ASP A 18 -18.28 -7.14 -8.13
C ASP A 18 -17.19 -7.84 -8.96
N VAL A 19 -16.50 -8.79 -8.34
CA VAL A 19 -15.42 -9.56 -8.94
C VAL A 19 -15.64 -11.08 -8.81
N GLY A 20 -16.81 -11.52 -8.33
CA GLY A 20 -17.10 -12.93 -8.04
C GLY A 20 -16.94 -13.88 -9.22
N ASP A 21 -17.27 -13.43 -10.44
CA ASP A 21 -17.15 -14.23 -11.67
C ASP A 21 -15.73 -14.23 -12.27
N LYS A 22 -14.79 -13.47 -11.69
CA LYS A 22 -13.42 -13.40 -12.22
C LYS A 22 -12.61 -14.60 -11.75
N ALA A 23 -11.89 -15.24 -12.68
CA ALA A 23 -11.02 -16.35 -12.35
C ALA A 23 -9.89 -15.95 -11.38
N GLU A 24 -9.66 -16.79 -10.38
CA GLU A 24 -8.53 -16.68 -9.47
C GLU A 24 -7.22 -16.94 -10.21
N THR A 25 -6.23 -16.09 -9.95
CA THR A 25 -4.91 -16.13 -10.58
C THR A 25 -3.87 -15.65 -9.59
N VAL A 26 -2.61 -16.09 -9.75
CA VAL A 26 -1.49 -15.55 -8.98
C VAL A 26 -1.22 -14.12 -9.44
N ARG A 27 -1.22 -13.18 -8.50
CA ARG A 27 -1.06 -11.73 -8.78
C ARG A 27 0.10 -11.17 -7.97
N THR A 28 0.78 -10.18 -8.54
CA THR A 28 1.88 -9.45 -7.89
C THR A 28 1.84 -8.00 -8.33
N ALA A 29 2.16 -7.09 -7.41
CA ALA A 29 2.32 -5.67 -7.68
C ALA A 29 3.59 -5.17 -6.98
N ILE A 30 4.28 -4.21 -7.61
CA ILE A 30 5.48 -3.57 -7.08
C ILE A 30 5.22 -2.06 -7.06
N ALA A 31 5.56 -1.41 -5.94
CA ALA A 31 5.45 0.04 -5.77
C ALA A 31 6.71 0.56 -5.05
N GLU A 32 7.05 1.82 -5.29
CA GLU A 32 8.18 2.51 -4.66
C GLU A 32 7.78 3.91 -4.16
N GLY A 33 8.58 4.45 -3.25
CA GLY A 33 8.41 5.79 -2.71
C GLY A 33 9.70 6.27 -2.06
N PHE A 34 9.84 7.59 -1.88
CA PHE A 34 11.03 8.19 -1.29
C PHE A 34 10.65 9.19 -0.19
N VAL A 35 11.53 9.29 0.81
CA VAL A 35 11.44 10.31 1.86
C VAL A 35 12.64 11.23 1.69
N SER A 36 12.40 12.46 1.26
CA SER A 36 13.45 13.47 1.17
C SER A 36 13.79 13.98 2.58
N MET A 37 15.09 14.14 2.85
CA MET A 37 15.60 14.58 4.14
C MET A 37 16.95 15.29 3.97
N ARG A 38 17.43 15.93 5.04
CA ARG A 38 18.78 16.51 5.05
C ARG A 38 19.85 15.41 5.08
N ALA A 39 21.04 15.72 4.57
CA ALA A 39 22.17 14.78 4.53
C ALA A 39 22.52 14.22 5.92
N GLU A 40 22.56 15.08 6.94
CA GLU A 40 22.93 14.67 8.31
C GLU A 40 21.89 13.71 8.92
N THR A 41 20.63 13.79 8.46
CA THR A 41 19.58 12.87 8.90
C THR A 41 19.76 11.49 8.29
N LEU A 42 20.11 11.42 7.00
CA LEU A 42 20.42 10.16 6.34
C LEU A 42 21.65 9.50 6.97
N GLU A 43 22.71 10.26 7.23
CA GLU A 43 23.93 9.77 7.90
C GLU A 43 23.61 9.16 9.27
N MET A 44 22.81 9.85 10.10
CA MET A 44 22.37 9.34 11.40
C MET A 44 21.60 8.02 11.29
N ILE A 45 20.72 7.91 10.30
CA ILE A 45 19.93 6.69 10.06
C ILE A 45 20.84 5.53 9.66
N LEU A 46 21.77 5.77 8.73
CA LEU A 46 22.69 4.74 8.24
C LEU A 46 23.68 4.29 9.32
N ALA A 47 24.06 5.19 10.24
CA ALA A 47 24.90 4.87 11.39
C ALA A 47 24.16 4.11 12.50
N GLY A 48 22.82 4.04 12.46
CA GLY A 48 22.02 3.45 13.52
C GLY A 48 21.92 4.29 14.80
N ASP A 49 22.29 5.57 14.75
CA ASP A 49 22.33 6.50 15.91
C ASP A 49 21.06 7.35 16.02
N ALA A 50 19.96 6.86 15.46
CA ALA A 50 18.67 7.54 15.59
C ALA A 50 18.18 7.43 17.04
N LYS A 51 17.82 8.57 17.65
CA LYS A 51 17.30 8.64 19.04
C LYS A 51 16.09 7.74 19.31
N LYS A 52 15.37 7.32 18.26
CA LYS A 52 14.17 6.48 18.33
C LYS A 52 14.46 4.98 18.09
N GLY A 53 15.73 4.59 17.98
CA GLY A 53 16.14 3.22 17.66
C GLY A 53 16.12 2.94 16.15
N ASP A 54 15.93 1.67 15.78
CA ASP A 54 15.93 1.23 14.38
C ASP A 54 14.69 1.74 13.62
N VAL A 55 14.89 2.87 12.92
CA VAL A 55 13.83 3.52 12.13
C VAL A 55 13.50 2.75 10.85
N LEU A 56 14.46 2.03 10.25
CA LEU A 56 14.23 1.29 9.00
C LEU A 56 13.50 -0.03 9.27
N GLY A 57 13.88 -0.74 10.34
CA GLY A 57 13.17 -1.93 10.81
C GLY A 57 11.74 -1.59 11.21
N THR A 58 11.54 -0.49 11.94
CA THR A 58 10.21 0.01 12.28
C THR A 58 9.38 0.33 11.03
N ALA A 59 9.95 1.05 10.06
CA ALA A 59 9.27 1.38 8.81
C ALA A 59 8.87 0.14 8.00
N ARG A 60 9.72 -0.89 7.96
CA ARG A 60 9.43 -2.16 7.28
C ARG A 60 8.23 -2.87 7.89
N ILE A 61 8.20 -3.01 9.22
CA ILE A 61 7.07 -3.64 9.91
C ILE A 61 5.79 -2.83 9.68
N ALA A 62 5.88 -1.50 9.78
CA ALA A 62 4.75 -0.62 9.52
C ALA A 62 4.20 -0.79 8.10
N GLY A 63 5.07 -0.88 7.08
CA GLY A 63 4.68 -1.13 5.69
C GLY A 63 3.96 -2.47 5.50
N ILE A 64 4.48 -3.54 6.09
CA ILE A 64 3.84 -4.87 6.06
C ILE A 64 2.46 -4.84 6.74
N MET A 65 2.34 -4.15 7.87
CA MET A 65 1.05 -3.97 8.55
C MET A 65 0.07 -3.15 7.72
N ALA A 66 0.54 -2.05 7.12
CA ALA A 66 -0.26 -1.19 6.25
C ALA A 66 -0.81 -1.94 5.04
N ALA A 67 0.02 -2.76 4.37
CA ALA A 67 -0.41 -3.56 3.22
C ALA A 67 -1.59 -4.48 3.57
N LYS A 68 -1.54 -5.16 4.72
CA LYS A 68 -2.63 -6.05 5.18
C LYS A 68 -3.92 -5.31 5.53
N ARG A 69 -3.82 -4.03 5.92
CA ARG A 69 -4.94 -3.17 6.29
C ARG A 69 -5.40 -2.26 5.14
N ALA A 70 -4.91 -2.46 3.92
CA ALA A 70 -5.24 -1.60 2.79
C ALA A 70 -6.76 -1.48 2.57
N HIS A 71 -7.50 -2.58 2.71
CA HIS A 71 -8.97 -2.61 2.58
C HIS A 71 -9.71 -1.89 3.72
N GLU A 72 -9.09 -1.72 4.89
CA GLU A 72 -9.66 -0.91 5.98
C GLU A 72 -9.44 0.59 5.73
N LEU A 73 -8.39 0.95 4.99
CA LEU A 73 -7.99 2.33 4.74
C LEU A 73 -8.55 2.90 3.43
N ILE A 74 -8.72 2.07 2.40
CA ILE A 74 -9.19 2.45 1.08
C ILE A 74 -10.66 2.01 0.90
N PRO A 75 -11.64 2.93 0.87
CA PRO A 75 -13.06 2.61 1.05
C PRO A 75 -13.67 1.57 0.11
N LEU A 76 -13.16 1.43 -1.11
CA LEU A 76 -13.69 0.52 -2.14
C LEU A 76 -12.74 -0.62 -2.50
N CYS A 77 -11.69 -0.83 -1.69
CA CYS A 77 -10.81 -1.99 -1.86
C CYS A 77 -11.48 -3.25 -1.34
N HIS A 78 -11.41 -4.34 -2.11
CA HIS A 78 -11.77 -5.66 -1.62
C HIS A 78 -10.81 -6.13 -0.52
N PRO A 79 -11.31 -6.84 0.51
CA PRO A 79 -10.43 -7.57 1.41
C PRO A 79 -9.72 -8.69 0.65
N LEU A 80 -8.40 -8.72 0.72
CA LEU A 80 -7.56 -9.72 0.03
C LEU A 80 -6.67 -10.45 1.04
N LEU A 81 -6.59 -11.77 0.90
CA LEU A 81 -5.65 -12.60 1.66
C LEU A 81 -4.27 -12.54 1.01
N LEU A 82 -3.41 -11.66 1.54
CA LEU A 82 -2.03 -11.53 1.06
C LEU A 82 -1.20 -12.75 1.44
N THR A 83 -0.55 -13.36 0.45
CA THR A 83 0.33 -14.53 0.65
C THR A 83 1.79 -14.14 0.95
N LYS A 84 2.24 -12.96 0.49
CA LYS A 84 3.59 -12.42 0.73
C LYS A 84 3.58 -10.89 0.69
N VAL A 85 4.34 -10.26 1.60
CA VAL A 85 4.69 -8.83 1.58
C VAL A 85 6.18 -8.71 1.93
N SER A 86 6.92 -7.84 1.25
CA SER A 86 8.37 -7.65 1.42
C SER A 86 8.80 -6.22 1.20
#